data_AF-A0A2Q2AAE3-F1
#
_entry.id   AF-A0A2Q2AAE3-F1
#
_cell.length_a   1.000
_cell.length_b   1.000
_cell.length_c   1.000
_cell.angle_alpha   90.00
_cell.angle_beta   90.00
_cell.angle_gamma   90.00
#
_symmetry.space_group_name_H-M   'P 1'
#
loop_
_entity.id
_entity.type
_entity.pdbx_description
1 polymer ?
#
loop_
_entity_poly.entity_id
_entity_poly.type
_entity_poly.pdbx_seq_one_letter_code
_entity_poly.pdbx_strand_id
1 'polypeptide(L)'
;MEMKARGLRIPLLLLLVTVVVMAKLTTGVEYLVTVKIGRTKCKKNETKKASCPLQSSKLKKSLICKSLIYSVPWMNYYQLWNNSCQES
;
A
#
# COMPACT_ATOMS: atom_id res chain seq x y z
N MET A 1 -3.98 -9.85 0.30
CA MET A 1 -3.54 -8.99 -0.80
C MET A 1 -2.06 -8.68 -0.62
N GLU A 2 -1.18 -9.42 -1.28
CA GLU A 2 0.26 -9.13 -1.26
C GLU A 2 0.55 -8.06 -2.32
N MET A 3 0.77 -6.82 -1.89
CA MET A 3 1.35 -5.80 -2.76
C MET A 3 2.80 -6.21 -3.06
N LYS A 4 3.00 -6.93 -4.17
CA LYS A 4 4.34 -7.28 -4.67
C LYS A 4 4.94 -6.04 -5.36
N ALA A 5 5.48 -5.12 -4.56
CA ALA A 5 6.38 -4.10 -5.08
C ALA A 5 7.62 -4.83 -5.66
N ARG A 6 7.82 -4.73 -6.98
CA ARG A 6 8.98 -5.35 -7.65
C ARG A 6 10.25 -4.76 -7.02
N GLY A 7 11.07 -5.62 -6.42
CA GLY A 7 12.43 -5.28 -5.94
C GLY A 7 12.61 -5.03 -4.44
N LEU A 8 11.56 -5.06 -3.61
CA LEU A 8 11.70 -4.63 -2.20
C LEU A 8 11.37 -5.75 -1.19
N ARG A 9 12.40 -6.48 -0.72
CA ARG A 9 12.33 -7.43 0.41
C ARG A 9 12.11 -6.67 1.74
N ILE A 10 10.99 -5.98 1.93
CA ILE A 10 10.72 -5.21 3.16
C ILE A 10 9.58 -5.83 3.97
N PRO A 11 9.84 -6.24 5.23
CA PRO A 11 8.84 -6.78 6.12
C PRO A 11 8.08 -5.64 6.81
N LEU A 12 6.78 -5.59 6.53
CA LEU A 12 5.73 -4.91 7.27
C LEU A 12 5.72 -3.37 7.29
N LEU A 13 4.60 -2.84 6.80
CA LEU A 13 4.46 -1.50 6.32
C LEU A 13 3.05 -1.03 6.72
N LEU A 14 2.97 -0.11 7.69
CA LEU A 14 1.70 0.51 8.09
C LEU A 14 1.38 1.60 7.06
N LEU A 15 0.17 1.58 6.54
CA LEU A 15 -0.38 2.61 5.68
C LEU A 15 -0.55 3.87 6.54
N LEU A 16 0.21 4.92 6.28
CA LEU A 16 0.21 6.14 7.11
C LEU A 16 -0.68 7.23 6.55
N VAL A 17 -0.74 7.34 5.23
CA VAL A 17 -1.56 8.35 4.54
C VAL A 17 -1.98 7.77 3.21
N THR A 18 -3.28 7.73 2.94
CA THR A 18 -3.87 7.38 1.64
C THR A 18 -4.44 8.63 1.02
N VAL A 19 -3.85 9.11 -0.07
CA VAL A 19 -4.52 10.03 -0.98
C VAL A 19 -5.10 9.17 -2.10
N VAL A 20 -6.42 9.14 -2.22
CA VAL A 20 -7.14 8.36 -3.23
C VAL A 20 -7.85 9.34 -4.15
N VAL A 21 -7.53 9.27 -5.44
CA VAL A 21 -8.29 9.95 -6.50
C VAL A 21 -9.07 8.88 -7.24
N MET A 22 -10.38 9.12 -7.40
CA MET A 22 -11.30 8.17 -8.03
C MET A 22 -11.80 8.71 -9.36
N ALA A 23 -11.74 7.89 -10.40
CA ALA A 23 -12.37 8.14 -11.69
C ALA A 23 -13.39 7.03 -11.97
N LYS A 24 -14.62 7.42 -12.30
CA LYS A 24 -15.69 6.49 -12.69
C LYS A 24 -15.63 6.29 -14.20
N LEU A 25 -15.45 5.04 -14.63
CA LEU A 25 -15.58 4.64 -16.02
C LEU A 25 -16.93 3.93 -16.23
N THR A 26 -17.37 3.82 -17.47
CA THR A 26 -18.61 3.11 -17.84
C THR A 26 -18.56 1.62 -17.48
N THR A 27 -17.38 1.01 -17.44
CA THR A 27 -17.17 -0.43 -17.19
C THR A 27 -16.57 -0.76 -15.82
N GLY A 28 -16.22 0.24 -15.01
CA GLY A 28 -15.54 0.03 -13.73
C GLY A 28 -15.18 1.32 -13.00
N VAL A 29 -14.25 1.21 -12.06
CA VAL A 29 -13.72 2.33 -11.27
C VAL A 29 -12.20 2.26 -11.28
N GLU A 30 -11.56 3.37 -11.63
CA GLU A 30 -10.12 3.53 -11.55
C GLU A 30 -9.77 4.36 -10.30
N TYR A 31 -8.77 3.87 -9.57
CA TYR A 31 -8.24 4.50 -8.39
C TYR A 31 -6.77 4.81 -8.62
N LEU A 32 -6.42 6.09 -8.59
CA LEU A 32 -5.04 6.52 -8.45
C LEU A 32 -4.78 6.74 -6.96
N VAL A 33 -4.04 5.81 -6.37
CA VAL A 33 -3.80 5.72 -4.93
C VAL A 33 -2.35 6.08 -4.65
N THR A 34 -2.14 7.18 -3.93
CA THR A 34 -0.80 7.52 -3.39
C THR A 34 -0.79 7.21 -1.91
N VAL A 35 0.09 6.29 -1.51
CA VAL A 35 0.24 5.88 -0.11
C VAL A 35 1.62 6.19 0.42
N LYS A 36 1.66 6.82 1.60
CA LYS A 36 2.88 6.87 2.39
C LYS A 36 2.89 5.65 3.31
N ILE A 37 3.99 4.91 3.26
CA ILE A 37 4.13 3.64 3.94
C ILE A 37 5.34 3.70 4.85
N GLY A 38 5.13 3.44 6.14
CA GLY A 38 6.18 3.53 7.16
C GLY A 38 6.55 2.19 7.75
N ARG A 39 7.85 2.00 8.02
CA ARG A 39 8.34 0.79 8.69
C ARG A 39 7.79 0.69 10.12
N THR A 40 7.32 -0.50 10.48
CA THR A 40 6.79 -0.79 11.82
C THR A 40 7.75 -1.66 12.63
N LYS A 41 7.50 -1.76 13.93
CA LYS A 41 8.22 -2.69 14.83
C LYS A 41 7.73 -4.15 14.73
N CYS A 42 6.63 -4.41 14.03
CA CYS A 42 6.02 -5.74 13.92
C CYS A 42 6.61 -6.55 12.76
N LYS A 43 6.60 -7.88 12.85
CA LYS A 43 7.01 -8.78 11.76
C LYS A 43 5.80 -9.21 10.90
N LYS A 44 6.03 -9.50 9.61
CA LYS A 44 4.97 -9.83 8.62
C LYS A 44 4.04 -10.98 9.03
N ASN A 45 4.58 -11.99 9.71
CA ASN A 45 3.83 -13.19 10.11
C ASN A 45 3.38 -13.12 11.58
N GLU A 46 3.53 -11.97 12.22
CA GLU A 46 3.19 -11.78 13.64
C GLU A 46 1.72 -11.35 13.73
N THR A 47 0.81 -12.31 13.53
CA THR A 47 -0.65 -12.11 13.51
C THR A 47 -1.27 -11.77 14.87
N LYS A 48 -0.46 -11.74 15.95
CA LYS A 48 -0.95 -11.66 17.33
C LYS A 48 -0.88 -10.27 17.98
N LYS A 49 -0.42 -9.23 17.27
CA LYS A 49 -0.33 -7.87 17.83
C LYS A 49 -1.41 -6.96 17.23
N ALA A 50 -2.37 -6.57 18.07
CA ALA A 50 -3.46 -5.67 17.71
C ALA A 50 -3.00 -4.24 17.37
N SER A 51 -1.81 -3.84 17.84
CA SER A 51 -1.23 -2.52 17.56
C SER A 51 0.23 -2.66 17.15
N CYS A 52 0.55 -2.09 15.99
CA CYS A 52 1.88 -2.12 15.40
C CYS A 52 2.43 -0.70 15.26
N PRO A 53 3.21 -0.21 16.25
CA PRO A 53 3.74 1.13 16.23
C PRO A 53 4.81 1.30 15.14
N LEU A 54 4.91 2.54 14.64
CA LEU A 54 5.95 2.95 13.71
C LEU A 54 7.33 2.91 14.36
N GLN A 55 8.34 2.70 13.53
CA GLN A 55 9.74 2.72 13.95
C GLN A 55 10.27 4.15 13.98
N SER A 56 10.65 4.63 15.17
CA SER A 56 11.14 6.00 15.41
C SER A 56 12.66 6.12 15.52
N SER A 57 13.41 5.01 15.47
CA SER A 57 14.87 4.98 15.66
C SER A 57 15.65 5.21 14.34
N LYS A 58 16.98 5.03 14.36
CA LYS A 58 17.87 5.07 13.17
C LYS A 58 17.41 4.21 11.97
N LEU A 59 16.47 3.29 12.19
CA LEU A 59 15.88 2.41 11.18
C LEU A 59 14.55 2.94 10.61
N LYS A 60 14.19 4.20 10.91
CA LYS A 60 13.02 4.87 10.32
C LYS A 60 13.20 4.89 8.80
N LYS A 61 12.29 4.21 8.12
CA LYS A 61 12.18 4.21 6.66
C LYS A 61 10.74 4.49 6.28
N SER A 62 10.58 5.34 5.28
CA SER A 62 9.31 5.64 4.65
C SER A 62 9.42 5.50 3.14
N LEU A 63 8.32 5.07 2.54
CA LEU A 63 8.18 4.87 1.11
C LEU A 63 6.92 5.61 0.68
N ILE A 64 6.96 6.28 -0.46
CA ILE A 64 5.75 6.78 -1.13
C ILE A 64 5.52 5.89 -2.33
N CYS A 65 4.37 5.23 -2.35
CA CYS A 65 3.95 4.41 -3.48
C CYS A 65 2.77 5.08 -4.20
N LYS A 66 2.84 5.11 -5.53
CA LYS A 66 1.76 5.51 -6.42
C LYS A 66 1.28 4.26 -7.14
N SER A 67 0.02 3.93 -6.94
CA SER A 67 -0.62 2.74 -7.48
C SER A 67 -1.84 3.12 -8.31
N LEU A 68 -2.00 2.48 -9.46
CA LEU A 68 -3.20 2.54 -10.28
C LEU A 68 -3.95 1.22 -10.13
N ILE A 69 -5.17 1.28 -9.60
CA ILE A 69 -6.00 0.12 -9.32
C ILE A 69 -7.29 0.26 -10.13
N TYR A 70 -7.63 -0.76 -10.90
CA TYR A 70 -8.93 -0.89 -11.53
C TYR A 70 -9.80 -1.83 -10.70
N SER A 71 -11.07 -1.49 -10.50
CA SER A 71 -12.03 -2.34 -9.82
C SER A 71 -13.38 -2.36 -10.52
N VAL A 72 -14.03 -3.52 -10.48
CA VAL A 72 -15.42 -3.71 -10.87
C VAL A 72 -16.16 -4.21 -9.63
N PRO A 73 -16.67 -3.30 -8.77
CA PRO A 73 -17.18 -3.67 -7.46
C PRO A 73 -18.32 -4.71 -7.50
N TRP A 74 -19.19 -4.61 -8.51
CA TRP A 74 -20.32 -5.53 -8.70
C TRP A 74 -19.91 -6.94 -9.13
N MET A 75 -18.66 -7.15 -9.54
CA MET A 75 -18.10 -8.48 -9.83
C MET A 75 -17.03 -8.89 -8.80
N ASN A 76 -16.85 -8.13 -7.72
CA ASN A 76 -15.76 -8.32 -6.74
C ASN A 76 -14.36 -8.41 -7.40
N TYR A 77 -14.18 -7.73 -8.53
CA TYR A 77 -12.94 -7.77 -9.29
C TYR A 77 -12.09 -6.54 -8.98
N TYR A 78 -10.79 -6.76 -8.81
CA TYR A 78 -9.81 -5.69 -8.69
C TYR A 78 -8.48 -6.13 -9.32
N GLN A 79 -7.78 -5.17 -9.92
CA GLN A 79 -6.50 -5.39 -10.54
C GLN A 79 -5.58 -4.20 -10.26
N LEU A 80 -4.36 -4.50 -9.80
CA LEU A 80 -3.28 -3.51 -9.70
C LEU A 80 -2.60 -3.40 -11.06
N TRP A 81 -2.80 -2.28 -11.76
CA TRP A 81 -2.22 -2.07 -13.09
C TRP A 81 -0.79 -1.56 -13.00
N ASN A 82 -0.59 -0.44 -12.29
CA ASN A 82 0.71 0.16 -12.09
C ASN A 82 1.00 0.33 -10.61
N ASN A 83 2.27 0.14 -10.23
CA ASN A 83 2.73 0.39 -8.88
C ASN A 83 4.19 0.84 -8.92
N SER A 84 4.44 2.07 -8.50
CA SER A 84 5.78 2.63 -8.38
C SER A 84 5.98 3.11 -6.94
N CYS A 85 7.11 2.75 -6.33
CA CYS A 85 7.44 3.11 -4.96
C CYS A 85 8.82 3.77 -4.92
N GLN A 86 8.95 4.86 -4.16
CA GLN A 86 10.20 5.56 -3.96
C GLN A 86 10.44 5.79 -2.46
N GLU A 87 11.70 5.70 -2.01
CA GLU A 87 12.07 6.08 -0.64
C GLU A 87 11.80 7.58 -0.45
N SER A 88 11.25 7.95 0.71
CA SER A 88 10.86 9.32 1.07
C SER A 88 11.54 9.81 2.33
#